data_AF-A0A6G4RGA6-F1
#
_entry.id   AF-A0A6G4RGA6-F1
#
_cell.length_a   1.000
_cell.length_b   1.000
_cell.length_c   1.000
_cell.angle_alpha   90.00
_cell.angle_beta   90.00
_cell.angle_gamma   90.00
#
_symmetry.space_group_name_H-M   'P 1'
#
loop_
_entity.id
_entity.type
_entity.pdbx_description
1 polymer ?
#
loop_
_entity_poly.entity_id
_entity_poly.type
_entity_poly.pdbx_seq_one_letter_code
_entity_poly.pdbx_strand_id
1 'polypeptide(L)'
;MSKESGLVSSIPDKPLSRSAVEAIDGIDNIRRAISPTWQTPIQGDGEYTEDLIIITDEHVRYLSRERGEGWVIKRDEAYADDEEFEHVMDDVHDYACDYSEERIEEKVHEDYAK
;
A
#
# COMPACT_ATOMS: atom_id res chain seq x y z
N MET A 1 9.71 5.06 -20.87
CA MET A 1 10.35 5.18 -19.55
C MET A 1 9.25 5.31 -18.53
N SER A 2 9.27 4.41 -17.56
CA SER A 2 8.13 3.85 -16.85
C SER A 2 7.41 4.85 -15.95
N LYS A 3 6.13 5.15 -16.26
CA LYS A 3 5.25 5.94 -15.37
C LYS A 3 5.16 5.31 -13.97
N GLU A 4 5.26 3.98 -13.89
CA GLU A 4 5.28 3.18 -12.67
C GLU A 4 6.39 3.60 -11.70
N SER A 5 7.61 3.88 -12.19
CA SER A 5 8.72 4.32 -11.33
C SER A 5 8.52 5.73 -10.77
N GLY A 6 7.77 6.59 -11.47
CA GLY A 6 7.49 7.96 -11.03
C GLY A 6 6.59 8.01 -9.79
N LEU A 7 5.55 7.16 -9.77
CA LEU A 7 4.60 7.09 -8.66
C LEU A 7 5.29 6.59 -7.38
N VAL A 8 5.99 5.46 -7.47
CA VAL A 8 6.73 4.87 -6.34
C VAL A 8 7.78 5.84 -5.81
N SER A 9 8.49 6.56 -6.68
CA SER A 9 9.51 7.52 -6.28
C SER A 9 8.97 8.76 -5.53
N SER A 10 7.67 9.03 -5.63
CA SER A 10 7.02 10.16 -4.96
C SER A 10 6.55 9.83 -3.54
N ILE A 11 6.55 8.55 -3.16
CA ILE A 11 6.12 8.09 -1.84
C ILE A 11 7.33 8.07 -0.90
N PRO A 12 7.25 8.66 0.31
CA PRO A 12 8.35 8.63 1.27
C PRO A 12 8.75 7.19 1.62
N ASP A 13 10.04 6.84 1.49
CA ASP A 13 10.55 5.51 1.90
C ASP A 13 10.67 5.38 3.43
N LYS A 14 9.52 5.33 4.08
CA LYS A 14 9.33 5.09 5.50
C LYS A 14 7.89 4.62 5.75
N PRO A 15 7.59 4.02 6.90
CA PRO A 15 6.21 3.78 7.30
C PRO A 15 5.43 5.11 7.31
N LEU A 16 4.17 5.06 6.88
CA LEU A 16 3.33 6.24 6.69
C LEU A 16 2.27 6.34 7.79
N SER A 17 2.01 7.56 8.25
CA SER A 17 0.85 7.86 9.10
C SER A 17 -0.42 8.04 8.26
N ARG A 18 -1.60 8.02 8.89
CA ARG A 18 -2.89 8.36 8.24
C ARG A 18 -2.82 9.65 7.41
N SER A 19 -2.31 10.72 8.00
CA SER A 19 -2.15 12.01 7.33
C SER A 19 -1.19 11.98 6.13
N ALA A 20 -0.20 11.09 6.15
CA ALA A 20 0.72 10.92 5.03
C ALA A 20 0.06 10.14 3.89
N VAL A 21 -0.80 9.16 4.20
CA VAL A 21 -1.61 8.46 3.19
C VAL A 21 -2.61 9.42 2.56
N GLU A 22 -3.32 10.21 3.35
CA GLU A 22 -4.28 11.23 2.85
C GLU A 22 -3.60 12.27 1.94
N ALA A 23 -2.33 12.61 2.20
CA ALA A 23 -1.58 13.53 1.36
C ALA A 23 -1.25 12.96 -0.04
N ILE A 24 -1.26 11.63 -0.20
CA ILE A 24 -0.99 10.95 -1.49
C ILE A 24 -2.17 11.17 -2.46
N ASP A 25 -3.40 11.35 -1.97
CA ASP A 25 -4.57 11.70 -2.79
C ASP A 25 -4.36 13.00 -3.59
N GLY A 26 -3.43 13.87 -3.14
CA GLY A 26 -3.08 15.11 -3.82
C GLY A 26 -2.02 14.98 -4.91
N ILE A 27 -1.49 13.78 -5.18
CA ILE A 27 -0.46 13.56 -6.21
C ILE A 27 -1.13 13.41 -7.59
N ASP A 28 -0.51 13.99 -8.61
CA ASP A 28 -1.00 13.90 -10.00
C ASP A 28 -1.24 12.45 -10.43
N ASN A 29 -2.41 12.19 -11.02
CA ASN A 29 -2.89 10.89 -11.50
C ASN A 29 -3.24 9.85 -10.41
N ILE A 30 -3.27 10.25 -9.14
CA ILE A 30 -3.84 9.43 -8.06
C ILE A 30 -5.26 9.92 -7.78
N ARG A 31 -6.25 9.02 -7.89
CA ARG A 31 -7.62 9.28 -7.45
C ARG A 31 -7.73 9.14 -5.94
N ARG A 32 -7.07 8.12 -5.38
CA ARG A 32 -7.12 7.80 -3.96
C ARG A 32 -5.98 6.87 -3.55
N ALA A 33 -5.51 7.03 -2.33
CA ALA A 33 -4.64 6.12 -1.60
C ALA A 33 -5.38 5.58 -0.37
N ILE A 34 -5.28 4.28 -0.15
CA ILE A 34 -5.92 3.59 0.97
C ILE A 34 -4.88 2.71 1.63
N SER A 35 -4.92 2.60 2.95
CA SER A 35 -4.18 1.57 3.66
C SER A 35 -5.10 0.38 3.92
N PRO A 36 -4.78 -0.83 3.41
CA PRO A 36 -5.56 -2.03 3.70
C PRO A 36 -5.39 -2.45 5.17
N THR A 37 -4.21 -2.19 5.74
CA THR A 37 -3.87 -2.58 7.11
C THR A 37 -3.24 -1.40 7.87
N TRP A 38 -3.54 -1.28 9.16
CA TRP A 38 -2.93 -0.29 10.07
C TRP A 38 -2.25 -1.02 11.21
N GLN A 39 -1.00 -0.65 11.48
CA GLN A 39 -0.18 -1.23 12.52
C GLN A 39 -0.02 -0.24 13.66
N THR A 40 -0.15 -0.71 14.90
CA THR A 40 0.16 0.07 16.09
C THR A 40 1.60 -0.22 16.49
N PRO A 41 2.47 0.80 16.63
CA PRO A 41 3.85 0.57 17.03
C PRO A 41 3.92 0.08 18.48
N ILE A 42 4.88 -0.80 18.78
CA ILE A 42 5.17 -1.25 20.15
C ILE A 42 5.68 -0.06 21.01
N GLN A 43 6.42 0.85 20.38
CA GLN A 43 6.90 2.09 21.00
C GLN A 43 6.60 3.29 20.10
N GLY A 44 5.86 4.27 20.64
CA GLY A 44 5.46 5.49 19.93
C GLY A 44 3.95 5.68 19.95
N ASP A 45 3.51 6.83 19.44
CA ASP A 45 2.10 7.17 19.29
C ASP A 45 1.73 7.24 17.80
N GLY A 46 0.55 6.70 17.48
CA GLY A 46 -0.05 6.77 16.15
C GLY A 46 0.13 5.51 15.32
N GLU A 47 -0.94 5.11 14.65
CA GLU A 47 -0.91 4.02 13.69
C GLU A 47 -0.05 4.38 12.48
N TYR A 48 0.65 3.39 11.95
CA TYR A 48 1.38 3.50 10.71
C TYR A 48 0.97 2.40 9.75
N THR A 49 1.33 2.57 8.49
CA THR A 49 1.22 1.54 7.48
C THR A 49 2.52 1.39 6.70
N GLU A 50 2.74 0.17 6.24
CA GLU A 50 3.77 -0.22 5.29
C GLU A 50 3.14 -0.84 4.03
N ASP A 51 1.83 -0.60 3.82
CA ASP A 51 1.00 -1.21 2.79
C ASP A 51 0.04 -0.14 2.24
N LEU A 52 -0.05 -0.03 0.92
CA LEU A 52 -0.86 0.98 0.24
C LEU A 52 -1.58 0.38 -0.95
N ILE A 53 -2.85 0.72 -1.11
CA ILE A 53 -3.58 0.58 -2.36
C ILE A 53 -3.68 1.96 -3.00
N ILE A 54 -3.19 2.08 -4.23
CA ILE A 54 -3.23 3.30 -5.02
C ILE A 54 -4.18 3.10 -6.19
N ILE A 55 -5.19 3.96 -6.25
CA ILE A 55 -6.21 3.98 -7.30
C ILE A 55 -5.88 5.14 -8.23
N THR A 56 -5.73 4.83 -9.51
CA THR A 56 -5.55 5.80 -10.59
C THR A 56 -6.79 5.80 -11.49
N ASP A 57 -6.78 6.47 -12.64
CA ASP A 57 -7.92 6.43 -13.56
C ASP A 57 -8.17 5.05 -14.20
N GLU A 58 -7.12 4.26 -14.37
CA GLU A 58 -7.14 3.03 -15.18
C GLU A 58 -6.69 1.78 -14.41
N HIS A 59 -6.16 1.95 -13.19
CA HIS A 59 -5.51 0.87 -12.45
C HIS A 59 -5.72 0.98 -10.94
N VAL A 60 -5.75 -0.18 -10.28
CA VAL A 60 -5.63 -0.37 -8.84
C VAL A 60 -4.32 -1.11 -8.56
N ARG A 61 -3.48 -0.52 -7.71
CA ARG A 61 -2.15 -1.06 -7.39
C ARG A 61 -2.00 -1.29 -5.91
N TYR A 62 -1.50 -2.47 -5.54
CA TYR A 62 -1.04 -2.72 -4.18
C TYR A 62 0.49 -2.57 -4.10
N LEU A 63 0.94 -1.71 -3.19
CA LEU A 63 2.33 -1.46 -2.88
C LEU A 63 2.60 -1.91 -1.44
N SER A 64 3.66 -2.69 -1.25
CA SER A 64 4.18 -3.00 0.08
C SER A 64 5.59 -2.44 0.23
N ARG A 65 5.88 -1.89 1.40
CA ARG A 65 7.21 -1.40 1.74
C ARG A 65 8.09 -2.56 2.20
N GLU A 66 9.17 -2.81 1.48
CA GLU A 66 10.12 -3.88 1.74
C GLU A 66 11.44 -3.34 2.28
N ARG A 67 12.03 -4.08 3.23
CA ARG A 67 13.24 -3.63 3.93
C ARG A 67 14.44 -3.63 2.96
N GLY A 68 14.93 -2.43 2.64
CA GLY A 68 16.10 -2.23 1.78
C GLY A 68 15.75 -2.09 0.29
N GLU A 69 14.50 -2.28 -0.09
CA GLU A 69 14.00 -2.10 -1.47
C GLU A 69 13.05 -0.90 -1.60
N GLY A 70 12.52 -0.40 -0.49
CA GLY A 70 11.55 0.70 -0.47
C GLY A 70 10.15 0.21 -0.83
N TRP A 71 9.37 1.04 -1.51
CA TRP A 71 8.02 0.66 -1.95
C TRP A 71 8.08 -0.22 -3.20
N VAL A 72 7.46 -1.39 -3.12
CA VAL A 72 7.41 -2.38 -4.21
C VAL A 72 5.97 -2.62 -4.60
N ILE A 73 5.68 -2.57 -5.90
CA ILE A 73 4.37 -2.95 -6.45
C ILE A 73 4.27 -4.48 -6.38
N LYS A 74 3.36 -4.99 -5.56
CA LYS A 74 3.09 -6.43 -5.43
C LYS A 74 1.97 -6.88 -6.37
N ARG A 75 1.03 -5.99 -6.67
CA ARG A 75 -0.06 -6.23 -7.60
C ARG A 75 -0.42 -4.96 -8.36
N ASP A 76 -0.67 -5.08 -9.66
CA ASP A 76 -1.09 -4.00 -10.56
C ASP A 76 -2.14 -4.55 -11.51
N GLU A 77 -3.38 -4.08 -11.38
CA GLU A 77 -4.52 -4.54 -12.16
C GLU A 77 -5.17 -3.34 -12.85
N ALA A 78 -5.45 -3.50 -14.14
CA ALA A 78 -6.18 -2.50 -14.93
C ALA A 78 -7.68 -2.76 -14.87
N TYR A 79 -8.49 -1.72 -15.09
CA TYR A 79 -9.94 -1.83 -15.26
C TYR A 79 -10.42 -0.88 -16.36
N ALA A 80 -11.48 -1.26 -17.08
CA ALA A 80 -12.01 -0.51 -18.21
C ALA A 80 -13.23 0.36 -17.85
N ASP A 81 -14.01 -0.04 -16.85
CA ASP A 81 -15.23 0.63 -16.42
C ASP A 81 -15.47 0.45 -14.91
N ASP A 82 -16.54 1.08 -14.40
CA ASP A 82 -16.86 1.09 -12.98
C ASP A 82 -17.29 -0.30 -12.45
N GLU A 83 -17.85 -1.17 -13.30
CA GLU A 83 -18.24 -2.53 -12.91
C GLU A 83 -16.99 -3.40 -12.72
N GLU A 84 -16.03 -3.30 -13.66
CA GLU A 84 -14.73 -3.97 -13.52
C GLU A 84 -13.90 -3.36 -12.37
N PHE A 85 -14.01 -2.05 -12.12
CA PHE A 85 -13.32 -1.38 -11.03
C PHE A 85 -13.67 -1.97 -9.66
N GLU A 86 -14.95 -2.20 -9.37
CA GLU A 86 -15.38 -2.77 -8.08
C GLU A 86 -14.77 -4.17 -7.88
N HIS A 87 -14.81 -5.02 -8.91
CA HIS A 87 -14.21 -6.35 -8.87
C HIS A 87 -12.70 -6.31 -8.68
N VAL A 88 -12.00 -5.46 -9.45
CA VAL A 88 -10.56 -5.30 -9.34
C VAL A 88 -10.15 -4.73 -7.98
N MET A 89 -10.93 -3.79 -7.45
CA MET A 89 -10.68 -3.21 -6.13
C MET A 89 -10.80 -4.27 -5.02
N ASP A 90 -11.86 -5.08 -5.04
CA ASP A 90 -12.04 -6.17 -4.06
C ASP A 90 -10.91 -7.20 -4.17
N ASP A 91 -10.57 -7.65 -5.39
CA ASP A 91 -9.50 -8.62 -5.61
C ASP A 91 -8.12 -8.11 -5.13
N VAL A 92 -7.80 -6.84 -5.41
CA VAL A 92 -6.54 -6.23 -4.96
C VAL A 92 -6.55 -6.02 -3.45
N HIS A 93 -7.69 -5.64 -2.87
CA HIS A 93 -7.84 -5.46 -1.44
C HIS A 93 -7.65 -6.76 -0.67
N ASP A 94 -8.31 -7.84 -1.09
CA ASP A 94 -8.19 -9.16 -0.45
C ASP A 94 -6.75 -9.67 -0.52
N TYR A 95 -6.10 -9.56 -1.69
CA TYR A 95 -4.69 -9.91 -1.83
C TYR A 95 -3.79 -9.08 -0.90
N ALA A 96 -4.05 -7.78 -0.78
CA ALA A 96 -3.27 -6.89 0.07
C ALA A 96 -3.43 -7.22 1.56
N CYS A 97 -4.64 -7.57 1.99
CA CYS A 97 -4.92 -8.04 3.35
C CYS A 97 -4.16 -9.33 3.65
N ASP A 98 -4.32 -10.37 2.82
CA ASP A 98 -3.67 -11.67 3.01
C ASP A 98 -2.13 -11.52 3.08
N TYR A 99 -1.53 -10.78 2.15
CA TYR A 99 -0.09 -10.54 2.13
C TYR A 99 0.38 -9.74 3.36
N SER A 100 -0.38 -8.72 3.77
CA SER A 100 -0.03 -7.89 4.91
C SER A 100 -0.11 -8.69 6.21
N GLU A 101 -1.15 -9.50 6.39
CA GLU A 101 -1.35 -10.33 7.58
C GLU A 101 -0.21 -11.34 7.74
N GLU A 102 0.10 -12.12 6.69
CA GLU A 102 1.22 -13.08 6.71
C GLU A 102 2.53 -12.40 7.12
N ARG A 103 2.82 -11.24 6.53
CA ARG A 103 4.04 -10.49 6.81
C ARG A 103 4.08 -9.89 8.23
N ILE A 104 2.95 -9.41 8.74
CA ILE A 104 2.86 -8.89 10.11
C ILE A 104 3.06 -10.02 11.12
N GLU A 105 2.45 -11.19 10.89
CA GLU A 105 2.63 -12.37 11.73
C GLU A 105 4.09 -12.83 11.76
N GLU A 106 4.77 -12.86 10.61
CA GLU A 106 6.20 -13.16 10.52
C GLU A 106 7.05 -12.17 11.34
N LYS A 107 6.82 -10.86 11.18
CA LYS A 107 7.54 -9.82 11.95
C LYS A 107 7.33 -9.98 13.45
N VAL A 108 6.09 -10.21 13.87
CA VAL A 108 5.76 -10.42 15.28
C VAL A 108 6.49 -11.66 15.80
N HIS A 109 6.51 -12.75 15.05
CA HIS A 109 7.21 -13.97 15.45
C HIS A 109 8.73 -13.75 15.59
N GLU A 110 9.35 -13.03 14.64
CA GLU A 110 10.77 -12.68 14.70
C GLU A 110 11.14 -11.79 15.88
N ASP A 111 10.25 -10.89 16.29
CA ASP A 111 10.49 -9.99 17.41
C ASP A 111 10.31 -10.68 18.77
N TYR A 112 9.43 -11.67 18.88
CA TYR A 112 9.31 -12.51 20.07
C TYR A 112 10.42 -13.58 20.19
N ALA A 113 11.09 -13.91 19.09
CA ALA A 113 12.19 -14.88 19.07
C ALA A 113 13.57 -14.28 19.44
N LYS A 114 13.65 -12.96 19.69
CA LYS A 114 14.86 -12.24 20.11
C LYS A 114 14.83 -11.93 21.60
#